data_AF-A0A8I0U7L1-F1
#
_entry.id   AF-A0A8I0U7L1-F1
#
_cell.length_a   1.000
_cell.length_b   1.000
_cell.length_c   1.000
_cell.angle_alpha   90.00
_cell.angle_beta   90.00
_cell.angle_gamma   90.00
#
_symmetry.space_group_name_H-M   'P 1'
#
loop_
_entity.id
_entity.type
_entity.pdbx_description
1 polymer ?
#
loop_
_entity_poly.entity_id
_entity_poly.type
_entity_poly.pdbx_seq_one_letter_code
_entity_poly.pdbx_strand_id
1 'polypeptide(L)'
;MPDPEITAFFTKYQESKKIPEFSRLQWLSDAAGRAKQLSLTTHPFAFTHPCARRNRYGKAGAVLAEVKKKNDGFLRSGNVVVPQDAEGNAAALEIYTFLMLKMQDGKTLLTHLCEESETAKKILGSENYRKLRAGFLRIFSGEGVPSTNSKIKQVFFPVPGKECNAGYHLLSVLTPSGLLFELYRRLGKSGIFPGHLVVIHIGGSKPQNISALNMQNKGKACLLLSVPPGAVTTGGRYNVH
;
A
#
# COMPACT_ATOMS: atom_id res chain seq x y z
N MET A 1 -24.46 -4.77 -19.83
CA MET A 1 -23.07 -4.45 -20.20
C MET A 1 -22.16 -4.75 -19.01
N PRO A 2 -21.06 -5.50 -19.20
CA PRO A 2 -19.97 -5.52 -18.23
C PRO A 2 -19.36 -4.12 -18.11
N ASP A 3 -18.81 -3.79 -16.95
CA ASP A 3 -18.09 -2.53 -16.76
C ASP A 3 -16.89 -2.47 -17.72
N PRO A 4 -16.64 -1.34 -18.41
CA PRO A 4 -15.52 -1.20 -19.34
C PRO A 4 -14.15 -1.52 -18.73
N GLU A 5 -13.93 -1.15 -17.46
CA GLU A 5 -12.65 -1.38 -16.76
C GLU A 5 -12.43 -2.88 -16.49
N ILE A 6 -13.50 -3.61 -16.18
CA ILE A 6 -13.45 -5.07 -16.02
C ILE A 6 -13.08 -5.74 -17.34
N THR A 7 -13.66 -5.26 -18.44
CA THR A 7 -13.38 -5.81 -19.77
C THR A 7 -11.93 -5.53 -20.17
N ALA A 8 -11.49 -4.28 -20.03
CA ALA A 8 -10.11 -3.88 -20.31
C ALA A 8 -9.08 -4.65 -19.48
N PHE A 9 -9.37 -4.89 -18.19
CA PHE A 9 -8.52 -5.69 -17.32
C PHE A 9 -8.33 -7.11 -17.87
N PHE A 10 -9.41 -7.81 -18.22
CA PHE A 10 -9.32 -9.19 -18.69
C PHE A 10 -8.72 -9.31 -20.08
N THR A 11 -8.99 -8.36 -20.99
CA THR A 11 -8.33 -8.30 -22.30
C THR A 11 -6.82 -8.17 -22.13
N LYS A 12 -6.36 -7.19 -21.35
CA LYS A 12 -4.93 -6.98 -21.08
C LYS A 12 -4.30 -8.18 -20.36
N TYR A 13 -5.02 -8.80 -19.44
CA TYR A 13 -4.54 -9.99 -18.72
C TYR A 13 -4.31 -11.15 -19.69
N GLN A 14 -5.28 -11.45 -20.54
CA GLN A 14 -5.19 -12.52 -21.53
C GLN A 14 -4.05 -12.31 -22.52
N GLU A 15 -3.89 -11.09 -23.05
CA GLU A 15 -2.78 -10.72 -23.93
C GLU A 15 -1.43 -10.89 -23.24
N SER A 16 -1.28 -10.37 -22.02
CA SER A 16 -0.02 -10.41 -21.27
C SER A 16 0.44 -11.82 -20.91
N LYS A 17 -0.51 -12.75 -20.72
CA LYS A 17 -0.24 -14.14 -20.34
C LYS A 17 -0.25 -15.12 -21.51
N LYS A 18 -0.58 -14.66 -22.72
CA LYS A 18 -0.69 -15.48 -23.94
C LYS A 18 -1.54 -16.74 -23.72
N ILE A 19 -2.69 -16.60 -23.05
CA ILE A 19 -3.56 -17.74 -22.71
C ILE A 19 -4.56 -17.96 -23.86
N PRO A 20 -4.50 -19.09 -24.59
CA PRO A 20 -5.40 -19.37 -25.71
C PRO A 20 -6.84 -19.65 -25.25
N GLU A 21 -7.03 -20.26 -24.08
CA GLU A 21 -8.35 -20.55 -23.49
C GLU A 21 -8.51 -19.84 -22.14
N PHE A 22 -8.96 -18.59 -22.16
CA PHE A 22 -9.17 -17.80 -20.95
C PHE A 22 -10.61 -17.95 -20.42
N SER A 23 -10.76 -18.58 -19.25
CA SER A 23 -12.03 -18.60 -18.52
C SER A 23 -12.04 -17.58 -17.37
N ARG A 24 -12.89 -16.56 -17.50
CA ARG A 24 -13.09 -15.53 -16.45
C ARG A 24 -13.55 -16.15 -15.13
N LEU A 25 -14.46 -17.11 -15.16
CA LEU A 25 -14.98 -17.76 -13.95
C LEU A 25 -13.88 -18.55 -13.23
N GLN A 26 -13.06 -19.28 -13.99
CA GLN A 26 -11.94 -20.02 -13.43
C GLN A 26 -10.91 -19.07 -12.79
N TRP A 27 -10.61 -17.96 -13.48
CA TRP A 27 -9.71 -16.93 -12.93
C TRP A 27 -10.25 -16.33 -11.64
N LEU A 28 -11.54 -15.96 -11.60
CA LEU A 28 -12.16 -15.39 -10.40
C LEU A 28 -12.09 -16.35 -9.21
N SER A 29 -12.34 -17.64 -9.44
CA SER A 29 -12.26 -18.69 -8.41
C SER A 29 -10.83 -18.85 -7.86
N ASP A 30 -9.84 -18.94 -8.75
CA ASP A 30 -8.42 -19.02 -8.39
C ASP A 30 -7.93 -17.75 -7.65
N ALA A 31 -8.25 -16.57 -8.19
CA ALA A 31 -7.92 -15.29 -7.61
C ALA A 31 -8.52 -15.13 -6.20
N ALA A 32 -9.79 -15.50 -6.00
CA ALA A 32 -10.43 -15.49 -4.68
C ALA A 32 -9.72 -16.42 -3.68
N GLY A 33 -9.24 -17.59 -4.14
CA GLY A 33 -8.45 -18.52 -3.32
C GLY A 33 -7.06 -17.99 -2.94
N ARG A 34 -6.45 -17.21 -3.83
CA ARG A 34 -5.11 -16.62 -3.65
C ARG A 34 -5.10 -15.25 -2.97
N ALA A 35 -6.23 -14.56 -2.87
CA ALA A 35 -6.33 -13.22 -2.25
C ALA A 35 -5.73 -13.15 -0.83
N LYS A 36 -5.83 -14.24 -0.05
CA LYS A 36 -5.20 -14.40 1.28
C LYS A 36 -3.67 -14.21 1.31
N GLN A 37 -3.01 -14.29 0.15
CA GLN A 37 -1.55 -14.11 0.04
C GLN A 37 -1.15 -12.63 0.13
N LEU A 38 -2.11 -11.73 -0.13
CA LEU A 38 -2.00 -10.29 0.02
C LEU A 38 -2.56 -9.83 1.37
N SER A 39 -2.08 -8.68 1.81
CA SER A 39 -2.58 -7.98 2.98
C SER A 39 -2.72 -6.50 2.61
N LEU A 40 -3.93 -5.97 2.73
CA LEU A 40 -4.20 -4.55 2.54
C LEU A 40 -3.58 -3.75 3.68
N THR A 41 -2.93 -2.62 3.37
CA THR A 41 -2.16 -1.85 4.34
C THR A 41 -2.05 -0.39 3.94
N THR A 42 -1.88 0.47 4.93
CA THR A 42 -1.54 1.89 4.75
C THR A 42 -0.08 2.16 5.09
N HIS A 43 0.53 1.27 5.87
CA HIS A 43 1.89 1.39 6.39
C HIS A 43 2.62 0.04 6.26
N PRO A 44 3.00 -0.37 5.04
CA PRO A 44 3.67 -1.64 4.79
C PRO A 44 5.02 -1.74 5.53
N PHE A 45 5.26 -2.86 6.22
CA PHE A 45 6.53 -3.09 6.93
C PHE A 45 7.70 -3.33 5.96
N ALA A 46 7.40 -3.74 4.72
CA ALA A 46 8.41 -4.07 3.72
C ALA A 46 9.27 -2.85 3.32
N PHE A 47 8.76 -1.64 3.55
CA PHE A 47 9.51 -0.39 3.35
C PHE A 47 10.65 -0.23 4.36
N THR A 48 10.53 -0.81 5.56
CA THR A 48 11.61 -0.84 6.54
C THR A 48 12.59 -1.96 6.22
N HIS A 49 12.07 -3.18 6.03
CA HIS A 49 12.87 -4.32 5.63
C HIS A 49 11.99 -5.36 4.92
N PRO A 50 12.32 -5.81 3.68
CA PRO A 50 11.48 -6.75 2.92
C PRO A 50 11.20 -8.07 3.64
N CYS A 51 12.19 -8.60 4.37
CA CYS A 51 12.05 -9.82 5.17
C CYS A 51 11.39 -9.64 6.55
N ALA A 52 10.76 -8.50 6.88
CA ALA A 52 10.08 -8.30 8.15
C ALA A 52 8.72 -9.04 8.26
N ARG A 53 8.26 -9.69 7.18
CA ARG A 53 6.96 -10.37 7.12
C ARG A 53 6.76 -11.46 8.18
N ARG A 54 7.80 -12.22 8.52
CA ARG A 54 7.69 -13.35 9.45
C ARG A 54 8.85 -13.36 10.44
N ASN A 55 8.56 -13.70 11.69
CA ASN A 55 9.54 -14.02 12.72
C ASN A 55 9.19 -15.39 13.35
N ARG A 56 9.93 -15.80 14.38
CA ARG A 56 9.66 -17.05 15.11
C ARG A 56 8.33 -17.08 15.88
N TYR A 57 7.73 -15.91 16.09
CA TYR A 57 6.51 -15.70 16.89
C TYR A 57 5.26 -15.45 16.06
N GLY A 58 5.39 -15.31 14.73
CA GLY A 58 4.26 -15.07 13.84
C GLY A 58 4.58 -14.20 12.64
N LYS A 59 3.52 -13.67 12.04
CA LYS A 59 3.55 -12.78 10.88
C LYS A 59 3.41 -11.34 11.37
N ALA A 60 4.25 -10.43 10.88
CA ALA A 60 4.07 -9.01 11.13
C ALA A 60 2.67 -8.58 10.66
N GLY A 61 1.96 -7.86 11.52
CA GLY A 61 0.60 -7.40 11.23
C GLY A 61 0.60 -6.38 10.11
N ALA A 62 -0.35 -6.49 9.18
CA ALA A 62 -0.65 -5.41 8.25
C ALA A 62 -1.38 -4.31 9.02
N VAL A 63 -1.09 -3.05 8.70
CA VAL A 63 -1.66 -1.89 9.42
C VAL A 63 -2.55 -1.10 8.48
N LEU A 64 -3.86 -1.14 8.76
CA LEU A 64 -4.86 -0.27 8.15
C LEU A 64 -5.20 0.86 9.12
N ALA A 65 -4.49 1.98 9.00
CA ALA A 65 -4.67 3.12 9.88
C ALA A 65 -5.75 4.05 9.33
N GLU A 66 -6.82 4.22 10.09
CA GLU A 66 -7.82 5.27 9.84
C GLU A 66 -7.42 6.55 10.60
N VAL A 67 -6.72 7.43 9.89
CA VAL A 67 -6.28 8.71 10.46
C VAL A 67 -7.22 9.80 9.98
N LYS A 68 -7.86 10.52 10.92
CA LYS A 68 -8.72 11.66 10.59
C LYS A 68 -7.90 12.82 10.03
N LYS A 69 -8.39 13.45 8.96
CA LYS A 69 -7.86 14.71 8.45
C LYS A 69 -7.98 15.80 9.53
N LYS A 70 -6.91 16.54 9.76
CA LYS A 70 -6.93 17.74 10.60
C LYS A 70 -5.88 18.74 10.08
N ASN A 71 -6.25 20.02 10.10
CA ASN A 71 -5.45 21.11 9.58
C ASN A 71 -4.89 21.94 10.75
N ASP A 72 -3.99 21.36 11.53
CA ASP A 72 -3.39 21.97 12.73
C ASP A 72 -1.88 22.23 12.57
N GLY A 73 -1.41 22.37 11.32
CA GLY A 73 0.00 22.56 11.00
C GLY A 73 0.78 21.26 10.76
N PHE A 74 0.23 20.09 11.09
CA PHE A 74 0.89 18.80 10.83
C PHE A 74 0.30 18.08 9.61
N LEU A 75 1.18 17.58 8.73
CA LEU A 75 0.82 16.66 7.65
C LEU A 75 0.86 15.21 8.15
N ARG A 76 -0.26 14.50 8.03
CA ARG A 76 -0.42 13.09 8.39
C ARG A 76 -1.08 12.30 7.25
N SER A 77 -1.07 10.97 7.33
CA SER A 77 -1.66 10.07 6.31
C SER A 77 -3.12 10.42 6.00
N GLY A 78 -3.89 10.82 7.01
CA GLY A 78 -5.28 11.27 6.85
C GLY A 78 -5.49 12.55 6.03
N ASN A 79 -4.45 13.34 5.77
CA ASN A 79 -4.57 14.54 4.92
C ASN A 79 -4.52 14.24 3.42
N VAL A 80 -4.17 13.02 3.02
CA VAL A 80 -3.92 12.65 1.62
C VAL A 80 -4.89 11.57 1.18
N VAL A 81 -5.62 11.85 0.10
CA VAL A 81 -6.58 10.91 -0.49
C VAL A 81 -5.84 10.03 -1.50
N VAL A 82 -5.54 8.80 -1.09
CA VAL A 82 -4.84 7.79 -1.88
C VAL A 82 -5.48 6.43 -1.67
N PRO A 83 -5.41 5.53 -2.66
CA PRO A 83 -5.78 4.14 -2.46
C PRO A 83 -4.97 3.52 -1.32
N GLN A 84 -5.58 2.60 -0.58
CA GLN A 84 -4.85 1.72 0.34
C GLN A 84 -3.86 0.87 -0.46
N ASP A 85 -2.69 0.61 0.09
CA ASP A 85 -1.66 -0.21 -0.53
C ASP A 85 -1.91 -1.70 -0.23
N ALA A 86 -1.18 -2.58 -0.91
CA ALA A 86 -1.17 -4.01 -0.60
C ALA A 86 0.25 -4.56 -0.59
N GLU A 87 0.56 -5.37 0.41
CA GLU A 87 1.83 -6.10 0.54
C GLU A 87 1.59 -7.61 0.56
N GLY A 88 2.47 -8.38 -0.08
CA GLY A 88 2.26 -9.82 -0.20
C GLY A 88 3.10 -10.48 -1.27
N ASN A 89 2.64 -11.67 -1.69
CA ASN A 89 3.25 -12.35 -2.82
C ASN A 89 3.08 -11.50 -4.08
N ALA A 90 4.18 -11.15 -4.75
CA ALA A 90 4.15 -10.36 -5.97
C ALA A 90 3.32 -11.03 -7.09
N ALA A 91 3.27 -12.36 -7.13
CA ALA A 91 2.47 -13.13 -8.08
C ALA A 91 0.96 -13.11 -7.79
N ALA A 92 0.53 -12.38 -6.76
CA ALA A 92 -0.88 -12.15 -6.44
C ALA A 92 -1.29 -10.68 -6.62
N LEU A 93 -0.36 -9.76 -6.96
CA LEU A 93 -0.64 -8.32 -7.07
C LEU A 93 -1.65 -7.96 -8.17
N GLU A 94 -1.85 -8.83 -9.16
CA GLU A 94 -2.91 -8.70 -10.14
C GLU A 94 -4.30 -8.72 -9.49
N ILE A 95 -4.45 -9.43 -8.37
CA ILE A 95 -5.70 -9.49 -7.59
C ILE A 95 -5.97 -8.11 -6.97
N TYR A 96 -4.97 -7.48 -6.36
CA TYR A 96 -5.11 -6.12 -5.86
C TYR A 96 -5.47 -5.16 -7.00
N THR A 97 -4.82 -5.30 -8.15
CA THR A 97 -5.10 -4.44 -9.32
C THR A 97 -6.54 -4.59 -9.78
N PHE A 98 -7.07 -5.81 -9.83
CA PHE A 98 -8.47 -6.10 -10.11
C PHE A 98 -9.43 -5.50 -9.08
N LEU A 99 -9.13 -5.65 -7.78
CA LEU A 99 -9.96 -5.12 -6.70
C LEU A 99 -9.99 -3.58 -6.65
N MET A 100 -8.93 -2.93 -7.14
CA MET A 100 -8.82 -1.47 -7.17
C MET A 100 -9.32 -0.82 -8.46
N LEU A 101 -9.86 -1.60 -9.40
CA LEU A 101 -10.55 -1.06 -10.57
C LEU A 101 -11.70 -0.17 -10.10
N LYS A 102 -11.82 1.02 -10.68
CA LYS A 102 -12.91 1.94 -10.41
C LYS A 102 -14.07 1.62 -11.34
N MET A 103 -15.26 1.45 -10.78
CA MET A 103 -16.47 1.26 -11.57
C MET A 103 -16.96 2.62 -12.10
N GLN A 104 -18.02 2.60 -12.91
CA GLN A 104 -18.62 3.82 -13.49
C GLN A 104 -19.03 4.89 -12.45
N ASP A 105 -19.32 4.50 -11.20
CA ASP A 105 -19.66 5.41 -10.11
C ASP A 105 -18.43 5.99 -9.38
N GLY A 106 -17.21 5.61 -9.81
CA GLY A 106 -15.94 6.03 -9.24
C GLY A 106 -15.49 5.25 -7.99
N LYS A 107 -16.33 4.37 -7.43
CA LYS A 107 -15.96 3.49 -6.31
C LYS A 107 -15.13 2.32 -6.83
N THR A 108 -14.29 1.74 -5.96
CA THR A 108 -13.52 0.55 -6.35
C THR A 108 -14.37 -0.71 -6.27
N LEU A 109 -13.99 -1.74 -7.03
CA LEU A 109 -14.61 -3.06 -6.92
C LEU A 109 -14.53 -3.60 -5.48
N LEU A 110 -13.44 -3.33 -4.75
CA LEU A 110 -13.32 -3.68 -3.34
C LEU A 110 -14.40 -3.01 -2.48
N THR A 111 -14.67 -1.71 -2.69
CA THR A 111 -15.76 -1.02 -1.99
C THR A 111 -17.11 -1.66 -2.31
N HIS A 112 -17.38 -1.96 -3.58
CA HIS A 112 -18.61 -2.63 -4.00
C HIS A 112 -18.77 -4.04 -3.40
N LEU A 113 -17.66 -4.75 -3.19
CA LEU A 113 -17.62 -6.02 -2.49
C LEU A 113 -17.95 -5.86 -1.01
N CYS A 114 -17.39 -4.86 -0.34
CA CYS A 114 -17.70 -4.57 1.06
C CYS A 114 -19.19 -4.19 1.24
N GLU A 115 -19.72 -3.35 0.35
CA GLU A 115 -21.12 -2.85 0.37
C GLU A 115 -22.15 -3.86 -0.16
N GLU A 116 -21.73 -5.00 -0.69
CA GLU A 116 -22.62 -6.02 -1.29
C GLU A 116 -23.54 -5.49 -2.40
N SER A 117 -23.07 -4.49 -3.14
CA SER A 117 -23.83 -3.83 -4.21
C SER A 117 -24.19 -4.76 -5.38
N GLU A 118 -25.26 -4.40 -6.10
CA GLU A 118 -25.69 -5.12 -7.32
C GLU A 118 -24.60 -5.13 -8.41
N THR A 119 -23.80 -4.07 -8.50
CA THR A 119 -22.63 -4.00 -9.40
C THR A 119 -21.65 -5.14 -9.12
N ALA A 120 -21.31 -5.40 -7.85
CA ALA A 120 -20.43 -6.51 -7.49
C ALA A 120 -21.04 -7.87 -7.84
N LYS A 121 -22.33 -8.08 -7.54
CA LYS A 121 -23.04 -9.34 -7.87
C LYS A 121 -23.03 -9.61 -9.37
N LYS A 122 -23.27 -8.59 -10.19
CA LYS A 122 -23.21 -8.66 -11.64
C LYS A 122 -21.80 -8.97 -12.17
N ILE A 123 -20.76 -8.42 -11.55
CA ILE A 123 -19.36 -8.64 -11.98
C ILE A 123 -18.87 -10.05 -11.60
N LEU A 124 -19.21 -10.54 -10.42
CA LEU A 124 -18.72 -11.84 -9.93
C LEU A 124 -19.63 -13.01 -10.34
N GLY A 125 -20.86 -12.73 -10.77
CA GLY A 125 -21.88 -13.72 -11.06
C GLY A 125 -22.65 -14.12 -9.79
N SER A 126 -23.97 -14.19 -9.90
CA SER A 126 -24.87 -14.40 -8.76
C SER A 126 -24.71 -15.75 -8.09
N GLU A 127 -24.46 -16.83 -8.85
CA GLU A 127 -24.45 -18.20 -8.33
C GLU A 127 -23.33 -18.47 -7.31
N ASN A 128 -22.15 -17.90 -7.54
CA ASN A 128 -20.97 -18.12 -6.69
C ASN A 128 -20.55 -16.88 -5.89
N TYR A 129 -21.38 -15.83 -5.89
CA TYR A 129 -21.04 -14.51 -5.35
C TYR A 129 -20.52 -14.58 -3.91
N ARG A 130 -21.26 -15.25 -3.01
CA ARG A 130 -20.89 -15.32 -1.57
C ARG A 130 -19.52 -15.94 -1.36
N LYS A 131 -19.21 -17.03 -2.07
CA LYS A 131 -17.92 -17.73 -1.96
C LYS A 131 -16.77 -16.89 -2.51
N LEU A 132 -16.96 -16.28 -3.69
CA LEU A 132 -15.95 -15.43 -4.31
C LEU A 132 -15.68 -14.18 -3.46
N ARG A 133 -16.73 -13.51 -3.00
CA ARG A 133 -16.65 -12.36 -2.09
C ARG A 133 -15.88 -12.73 -0.83
N ALA A 134 -16.28 -13.80 -0.15
CA ALA A 134 -15.59 -14.25 1.06
C ALA A 134 -14.11 -14.52 0.80
N GLY A 135 -13.75 -15.09 -0.36
CA GLY A 135 -12.36 -15.28 -0.78
C GLY A 135 -11.60 -13.96 -0.97
N PHE A 136 -12.13 -13.02 -1.75
CA PHE A 136 -11.50 -11.72 -2.02
C PHE A 136 -11.33 -10.88 -0.75
N LEU A 137 -12.32 -10.86 0.14
CA LEU A 137 -12.27 -10.09 1.40
C LEU A 137 -11.19 -10.59 2.38
N ARG A 138 -10.59 -11.77 2.15
CA ARG A 138 -9.43 -12.23 2.93
C ARG A 138 -8.18 -11.35 2.75
N ILE A 139 -8.19 -10.44 1.77
CA ILE A 139 -7.13 -9.44 1.60
C ILE A 139 -7.02 -8.49 2.80
N PHE A 140 -8.08 -8.30 3.59
CA PHE A 140 -8.08 -7.52 4.83
C PHE A 140 -7.35 -8.22 6.00
N SER A 141 -6.33 -9.05 5.73
CA SER A 141 -5.51 -9.77 6.74
C SER A 141 -5.29 -8.94 8.03
N GLY A 142 -5.53 -9.41 9.26
CA GLY A 142 -6.18 -10.61 9.79
C GLY A 142 -6.55 -10.34 11.26
N GLU A 143 -7.50 -11.10 11.82
CA GLU A 143 -7.98 -10.93 13.20
C GLU A 143 -6.86 -11.20 14.22
N GLY A 144 -6.59 -10.25 15.11
CA GLY A 144 -5.62 -10.40 16.20
C GLY A 144 -4.83 -9.13 16.53
N VAL A 145 -4.06 -9.17 17.62
CA VAL A 145 -3.17 -8.07 18.02
C VAL A 145 -2.03 -7.97 16.99
N PRO A 146 -1.76 -6.78 16.42
CA PRO A 146 -0.65 -6.60 15.48
C PRO A 146 0.67 -7.02 16.11
N SER A 147 1.37 -7.98 15.49
CA SER A 147 2.72 -8.35 15.90
C SER A 147 3.76 -7.55 15.09
N THR A 148 4.85 -7.18 15.75
CA THR A 148 5.99 -6.48 15.12
C THR A 148 7.14 -7.46 14.83
N ASN A 149 8.21 -6.98 14.20
CA ASN A 149 9.39 -7.75 13.83
C ASN A 149 10.66 -7.02 14.27
N SER A 150 11.71 -7.74 14.66
CA SER A 150 13.00 -7.15 15.03
C SER A 150 13.69 -6.38 13.89
N LYS A 151 13.28 -6.61 12.65
CA LYS A 151 13.74 -5.88 11.46
C LYS A 151 12.97 -4.57 11.21
N ILE A 152 11.90 -4.32 11.96
CA ILE A 152 11.19 -3.04 11.95
C ILE A 152 11.89 -2.12 12.96
N LYS A 153 12.04 -0.83 12.62
CA LYS A 153 12.64 0.14 13.53
C LYS A 153 11.73 0.32 14.75
N GLN A 154 12.31 0.16 15.93
CA GLN A 154 11.62 0.30 17.21
C GLN A 154 12.29 1.38 18.04
N VAL A 155 11.50 2.27 18.63
CA VAL A 155 12.00 3.43 19.40
C VAL A 155 11.26 3.51 20.72
N PHE A 156 12.00 3.68 21.82
CA PHE A 156 11.40 4.01 23.11
C PHE A 156 11.00 5.48 23.16
N PHE A 157 9.76 5.75 23.52
CA PHE A 157 9.23 7.09 23.70
C PHE A 157 8.86 7.30 25.17
N PRO A 158 9.47 8.29 25.86
CA PRO A 158 9.20 8.53 27.27
C PRO A 158 7.75 8.98 27.48
N VAL A 159 7.12 8.45 28.51
CA VAL A 159 5.80 8.91 28.97
C VAL A 159 5.92 9.41 30.41
N PRO A 160 5.29 10.56 30.75
CA PRO A 160 5.26 11.03 32.12
C PRO A 160 4.69 9.94 33.03
N GLY A 161 5.49 9.54 34.02
CA GLY A 161 5.02 8.65 35.07
C GLY A 161 4.17 9.39 36.09
N LYS A 162 3.46 8.63 36.93
CA LYS A 162 3.11 9.12 38.26
C LYS A 162 4.34 8.89 39.15
N GLU A 163 4.77 9.90 39.90
CA GLU A 163 5.99 9.89 40.73
C GLU A 163 7.31 9.66 39.95
N CYS A 164 8.40 9.33 40.65
CA CYS A 164 9.78 9.24 40.13
C CYS A 164 10.06 8.08 39.15
N ASN A 165 9.03 7.39 38.63
CA ASN A 165 9.18 6.32 37.64
C ASN A 165 8.72 6.78 36.26
N ALA A 166 9.64 7.33 35.47
CA ALA A 166 9.38 7.62 34.05
C ALA A 166 9.09 6.31 33.29
N GLY A 167 7.91 6.22 32.67
CA GLY A 167 7.53 5.10 31.83
C GLY A 167 8.02 5.28 30.39
N TYR A 168 7.98 4.21 29.60
CA TYR A 168 8.25 4.28 28.17
C TYR A 168 7.24 3.46 27.37
N HIS A 169 6.85 3.97 26.20
CA HIS A 169 6.18 3.19 25.17
C HIS A 169 7.21 2.75 24.13
N LEU A 170 7.15 1.48 23.71
CA LEU A 170 7.92 1.01 22.56
C LEU A 170 7.10 1.20 21.28
N LEU A 171 7.56 2.06 20.38
CA LEU A 171 6.89 2.38 19.12
C LEU A 171 7.56 1.65 17.95
N SER A 172 6.78 0.89 17.18
CA SER A 172 7.23 0.37 15.88
C SER A 172 6.92 1.39 14.79
N VAL A 173 7.96 1.93 14.15
CA VAL A 173 7.81 2.98 13.14
C VAL A 173 7.69 2.35 11.75
N LEU A 174 6.57 2.64 11.08
CA LEU A 174 6.26 2.15 9.74
C LEU A 174 6.14 3.32 8.76
N THR A 175 6.37 3.04 7.47
CA THR A 175 6.37 4.07 6.43
C THR A 175 4.96 4.24 5.82
N PRO A 176 4.38 5.46 5.80
CA PRO A 176 3.09 5.71 5.16
C PRO A 176 3.22 5.67 3.64
N SER A 177 3.02 4.51 3.02
CA SER A 177 3.32 4.32 1.59
C SER A 177 2.45 5.20 0.68
N GLY A 178 1.20 5.45 1.07
CA GLY A 178 0.31 6.35 0.33
C GLY A 178 0.83 7.80 0.24
N LEU A 179 1.46 8.32 1.30
CA LEU A 179 2.06 9.65 1.28
C LEU A 179 3.27 9.71 0.33
N LEU A 180 4.15 8.71 0.41
CA LEU A 180 5.31 8.61 -0.47
C LEU A 180 4.88 8.46 -1.94
N PHE A 181 3.83 7.67 -2.17
CA PHE A 181 3.26 7.45 -3.49
C PHE A 181 2.79 8.76 -4.11
N GLU A 182 1.96 9.51 -3.39
CA GLU A 182 1.41 10.78 -3.85
C GLU A 182 2.48 11.85 -4.03
N LEU A 183 3.44 11.92 -3.11
CA LEU A 183 4.55 12.86 -3.18
C LEU A 183 5.38 12.64 -4.46
N TYR A 184 5.75 11.40 -4.75
CA TYR A 184 6.47 11.08 -5.98
C TYR A 184 5.62 11.32 -7.23
N ARG A 185 4.32 11.00 -7.21
CA ARG A 185 3.40 11.27 -8.33
C ARG A 185 3.35 12.76 -8.69
N ARG A 186 3.37 13.63 -7.68
CA ARG A 186 3.34 15.10 -7.84
C ARG A 186 4.69 15.67 -8.23
N LEU A 187 5.76 15.29 -7.52
CA LEU A 187 7.04 15.99 -7.58
C LEU A 187 8.12 15.23 -8.34
N GLY A 188 8.02 13.90 -8.44
CA GLY A 188 9.04 13.05 -9.04
C GLY A 188 9.15 13.13 -10.57
N LYS A 189 8.32 13.98 -11.21
CA LYS A 189 8.41 14.28 -12.64
C LYS A 189 9.31 15.49 -12.83
N SER A 190 10.30 15.35 -13.72
CA SER A 190 11.24 16.42 -14.06
C SER A 190 10.49 17.69 -14.47
N GLY A 191 10.92 18.85 -13.96
CA GLY A 191 10.37 20.16 -14.31
C GLY A 191 9.14 20.61 -13.53
N ILE A 192 8.59 19.80 -12.61
CA ILE A 192 7.43 20.23 -11.79
C ILE A 192 7.84 20.97 -10.52
N PHE A 193 8.90 20.50 -9.85
CA PHE A 193 9.38 21.12 -8.61
C PHE A 193 10.70 21.82 -8.87
N PRO A 194 10.80 23.14 -8.61
CA PRO A 194 12.03 23.91 -8.86
C PRO A 194 13.14 23.67 -7.83
N GLY A 195 12.84 22.98 -6.72
CA GLY A 195 13.80 22.71 -5.65
C GLY A 195 14.53 21.37 -5.78
N HIS A 196 15.56 21.19 -4.95
CA HIS A 196 16.30 19.94 -4.84
C HIS A 196 15.42 18.82 -4.27
N LEU A 197 15.20 17.78 -5.08
CA LEU A 197 14.54 16.54 -4.65
C LEU A 197 15.57 15.42 -4.54
N VAL A 198 15.47 14.64 -3.47
CA VAL A 198 16.22 13.39 -3.34
C VAL A 198 15.30 12.25 -3.71
N VAL A 199 15.68 11.44 -4.69
CA VAL A 199 14.94 10.22 -5.05
C VAL A 199 15.62 9.02 -4.42
N ILE A 200 14.87 8.29 -3.59
CA ILE A 200 15.31 7.03 -3.00
C ILE A 200 14.68 5.85 -3.75
N HIS A 201 15.35 4.70 -3.71
CA HIS A 201 14.89 3.45 -4.31
C HIS A 201 14.56 2.43 -3.22
N ILE A 202 13.36 1.86 -3.28
CA ILE A 202 12.80 0.93 -2.30
C ILE A 202 12.56 -0.42 -2.98
N GLY A 203 13.22 -1.46 -2.47
CA GLY A 203 13.13 -2.83 -2.98
C GLY A 203 14.22 -3.27 -3.97
N GLY A 204 15.24 -2.44 -4.18
CA GLY A 204 16.41 -2.78 -5.00
C GLY A 204 16.01 -3.22 -6.41
N SER A 205 16.48 -4.38 -6.85
CA SER A 205 16.17 -4.95 -8.17
C SER A 205 14.78 -5.58 -8.28
N LYS A 206 14.02 -5.69 -7.18
CA LYS A 206 12.69 -6.34 -7.15
C LYS A 206 11.65 -5.49 -6.38
N PRO A 207 11.34 -4.26 -6.83
CA PRO A 207 10.41 -3.35 -6.16
C PRO A 207 8.98 -3.90 -6.02
N GLN A 208 8.58 -4.84 -6.89
CA GLN A 208 7.31 -5.57 -6.83
C GLN A 208 7.12 -6.41 -5.56
N ASN A 209 8.20 -6.75 -4.85
CA ASN A 209 8.11 -7.51 -3.60
C ASN A 209 7.85 -6.63 -2.37
N ILE A 210 7.76 -5.31 -2.54
CA ILE A 210 7.55 -4.37 -1.43
C ILE A 210 6.06 -4.12 -1.24
N SER A 211 5.42 -3.50 -2.22
CA SER A 211 3.99 -3.23 -2.20
C SER A 211 3.48 -2.85 -3.59
N ALA A 212 2.15 -2.83 -3.74
CA ALA A 212 1.49 -2.49 -4.99
C ALA A 212 1.75 -1.02 -5.40
N LEU A 213 1.64 -0.06 -4.49
CA LEU A 213 1.92 1.36 -4.80
C LEU A 213 3.40 1.60 -5.09
N ASN A 214 4.30 0.92 -4.38
CA ASN A 214 5.73 0.99 -4.67
C ASN A 214 6.04 0.50 -6.09
N MET A 215 5.39 -0.60 -6.51
CA MET A 215 5.53 -1.12 -7.87
C MET A 215 5.05 -0.12 -8.92
N GLN A 216 3.94 0.59 -8.68
CA GLN A 216 3.44 1.63 -9.60
C GLN A 216 4.44 2.79 -9.78
N ASN A 217 5.16 3.16 -8.72
CA ASN A 217 6.24 4.14 -8.79
C ASN A 217 7.59 3.54 -9.21
N LYS A 218 7.63 2.29 -9.67
CA LYS A 218 8.87 1.58 -10.08
C LYS A 218 9.93 1.57 -8.96
N GLY A 219 9.49 1.48 -7.71
CA GLY A 219 10.37 1.48 -6.54
C GLY A 219 10.90 2.85 -6.14
N LYS A 220 10.43 3.95 -6.73
CA LYS A 220 10.94 5.29 -6.46
C LYS A 220 10.06 6.03 -5.45
N ALA A 221 10.71 6.75 -4.54
CA ALA A 221 10.06 7.71 -3.66
C ALA A 221 10.89 9.00 -3.60
N CYS A 222 10.22 10.15 -3.49
CA CYS A 222 10.87 11.44 -3.28
C CYS A 222 10.96 11.76 -1.80
N LEU A 223 12.06 12.39 -1.39
CA LEU A 223 12.23 13.04 -0.11
C LEU A 223 12.39 14.54 -0.33
N LEU A 224 11.76 15.32 0.53
CA LEU A 224 11.97 16.76 0.61
C LEU A 224 13.26 17.02 1.37
N LEU A 225 14.07 17.95 0.86
CA LEU A 225 15.28 18.34 1.54
C LEU A 225 14.94 19.12 2.82
N SER A 226 15.52 18.69 3.94
CA SER A 226 15.40 19.37 5.24
C SER A 226 16.80 19.52 5.81
N VAL A 227 17.51 20.56 5.36
CA VAL A 227 18.86 20.91 5.81
C VAL A 227 18.84 22.29 6.46
N PRO A 228 19.60 22.51 7.55
CA PRO A 228 19.71 23.83 8.14
C PRO A 228 20.41 24.81 7.17
N PRO A 229 20.06 26.11 7.21
CA PRO A 229 20.82 27.14 6.49
C PRO A 229 22.30 27.12 6.87
N GLY A 230 23.19 27.30 5.90
CA GLY A 230 24.64 27.33 6.14
C GLY A 230 25.32 25.96 6.23
N ALA A 231 24.61 24.87 5.93
CA ALA A 231 25.24 23.55 5.78
C ALA A 231 26.36 23.60 4.73
N VAL A 232 27.59 23.30 5.16
CA VAL A 232 28.77 23.25 4.28
C VAL A 232 28.93 21.81 3.80
N THR A 233 28.81 21.60 2.50
CA THR A 233 29.19 20.32 1.89
C THR A 233 30.63 20.42 1.38
N THR A 234 31.29 19.28 1.20
CA THR A 234 32.66 19.23 0.66
C THR A 234 32.82 19.88 -0.73
N GLY A 235 31.71 20.14 -1.43
CA GLY A 235 31.65 20.88 -2.70
C GLY A 235 31.21 22.35 -2.61
N GLY A 236 31.02 22.93 -1.41
CA GLY A 236 30.62 24.32 -1.21
C GLY A 236 29.50 24.53 -0.18
N ARG A 237 29.17 25.80 0.09
CA ARG A 237 28.07 26.20 0.98
C ARG A 237 26.72 25.96 0.29
N TYR A 238 25.81 25.28 0.99
CA TYR A 238 24.41 25.21 0.58
C TYR A 238 23.76 26.58 0.86
N ASN A 239 23.73 27.43 -0.17
CA ASN A 239 23.04 28.71 -0.12
C ASN A 239 21.55 28.46 -0.36
N VAL A 240 20.75 28.60 0.69
CA VAL A 240 19.30 28.76 0.55
C VAL A 240 19.09 30.19 0.06
N HIS A 241 18.24 30.38 -0.95
CA HIS A 241 17.84 31.71 -1.45
C HIS A 241 17.44 32.66 -0.32
#